data_AF-A0A7U9JC32-F1
#
_entry.id   AF-A0A7U9JC32-F1
#
_cell.length_a   1.000
_cell.length_b   1.000
_cell.length_c   1.000
_cell.angle_alpha   90.00
_cell.angle_beta   90.00
_cell.angle_gamma   90.00
#
_symmetry.space_group_name_H-M   'P 1'
#
loop_
_entity.id
_entity.type
_entity.pdbx_description
1 polymer ?
#
loop_
_entity_poly.entity_id
_entity_poly.type
_entity_poly.pdbx_seq_one_letter_code
_entity_poly.pdbx_strand_id
1 'polypeptide(L)'
;MDESMRHDIALFRYGLIAPLVNGQVEPKAYLNEVGGRVHSIPHQGEKPIAAKTILDWCARYKKGGFDTLKPKRRSDRGHSRRLSPDDEDHILALRKEHPTMPVTVFYEQLTKQGDIPTTLSYFTIYRLLKKHNLVGKEILPMPERKRFAYDQINELWQGDLSHGPTIRVHGISPENVSDRLYR
;
A
#
# COMPACT_ATOMS: atom_id res chain seq x y z
N MET A 1 -4.78 13.70 0.79
CA MET A 1 -5.17 15.09 1.04
C MET A 1 -6.48 15.30 0.33
N ASP A 2 -7.51 15.51 1.15
CA ASP A 2 -8.87 15.76 0.73
C ASP A 2 -9.02 17.17 0.12
N GLU A 3 -10.08 17.43 -0.64
CA GLU A 3 -10.29 18.73 -1.30
C GLU A 3 -10.57 19.84 -0.28
N SER A 4 -11.32 19.54 0.80
CA SER A 4 -11.55 20.49 1.89
C SER A 4 -10.23 20.97 2.50
N MET A 5 -9.33 20.05 2.81
CA MET A 5 -8.00 20.37 3.36
C MET A 5 -7.18 21.26 2.42
N ARG A 6 -7.30 21.05 1.09
CA ARG A 6 -6.60 21.88 0.09
C ARG A 6 -7.18 23.28 0.03
N HIS A 7 -8.49 23.40 0.19
CA HIS A 7 -9.20 24.67 0.22
C HIS A 7 -8.81 25.48 1.47
N ASP A 8 -8.79 24.87 2.66
CA ASP A 8 -8.39 25.53 3.91
C ASP A 8 -6.98 26.12 3.82
N ILE A 9 -6.04 25.36 3.25
CA ILE A 9 -4.66 25.81 3.04
C ILE A 9 -4.61 26.96 2.03
N ALA A 10 -5.42 26.92 0.98
CA ALA A 10 -5.50 28.01 -0.01
C ALA A 10 -6.07 29.29 0.61
N LEU A 11 -7.09 29.18 1.46
CA LEU A 11 -7.71 30.29 2.16
C LEU A 11 -6.71 30.96 3.12
N PHE A 12 -5.99 30.16 3.90
CA PHE A 12 -4.91 30.65 4.75
C PHE A 12 -3.84 31.41 3.95
N ARG A 13 -3.39 30.84 2.82
CA ARG A 13 -2.41 31.50 1.93
C ARG A 13 -2.96 32.80 1.37
N TYR A 14 -4.24 32.82 0.98
CA TYR A 14 -4.90 34.01 0.47
C TYR A 14 -4.93 35.13 1.51
N GLY A 15 -5.29 34.81 2.77
CA GLY A 15 -5.28 35.77 3.88
C GLY A 15 -3.92 36.45 4.08
N LEU A 16 -2.83 35.72 3.90
CA LEU A 16 -1.47 36.27 4.00
C LEU A 16 -1.05 37.14 2.81
N ILE A 17 -1.58 36.90 1.62
CA ILE A 17 -1.19 37.66 0.42
C ILE A 17 -2.17 38.78 0.07
N ALA A 18 -3.41 38.76 0.58
CA ALA A 18 -4.44 39.72 0.20
C ALA A 18 -3.99 41.19 0.42
N PRO A 19 -3.35 41.57 1.54
CA PRO A 19 -2.85 42.94 1.72
C PRO A 19 -1.78 43.33 0.69
N LEU A 20 -0.91 42.39 0.30
CA LEU A 20 0.15 42.60 -0.69
C LEU A 20 -0.39 42.70 -2.11
N VAL A 21 -1.40 41.90 -2.44
CA VAL A 21 -2.02 41.88 -3.78
C VAL A 21 -2.86 43.12 -4.01
N ASN A 22 -3.57 43.59 -2.98
CA ASN A 22 -4.41 44.79 -3.04
C ASN A 22 -3.61 46.10 -2.90
N GLY A 23 -2.29 46.03 -2.66
CA GLY A 23 -1.45 47.22 -2.48
C GLY A 23 -1.75 48.02 -1.22
N GLN A 24 -2.31 47.36 -0.19
CA GLN A 24 -2.73 48.01 1.05
C GLN A 24 -1.57 48.19 2.05
N VAL A 25 -0.42 47.58 1.79
CA VAL A 25 0.74 47.56 2.67
C VAL A 25 2.02 47.75 1.89
N GLU A 26 3.01 48.38 2.52
CA GLU A 26 4.37 48.45 1.97
C GLU A 26 5.02 47.06 1.95
N PRO A 27 5.38 46.50 0.77
CA PRO A 27 5.75 45.09 0.65
C PRO A 27 6.93 44.68 1.53
N LYS A 28 7.96 45.52 1.64
CA LYS A 28 9.19 45.20 2.37
C LYS A 28 8.96 45.14 3.89
N ALA A 29 8.16 46.07 4.42
CA ALA A 29 7.82 46.09 5.84
C ALA A 29 6.93 44.90 6.22
N TYR A 30 5.89 44.64 5.41
CA TYR A 30 4.96 43.54 5.65
C TYR A 30 5.62 42.17 5.57
N LEU A 31 6.51 41.95 4.60
CA LEU A 31 7.22 40.67 4.47
C LEU A 31 8.19 40.39 5.62
N ASN A 32 8.80 41.43 6.19
CA ASN A 32 9.66 41.29 7.38
C ASN A 32 8.82 40.94 8.62
N GLU A 33 7.68 41.61 8.80
CA GLU A 33 6.76 41.35 9.90
C GLU A 33 6.17 39.94 9.83
N VAL A 34 5.60 39.57 8.69
CA VAL A 34 4.93 38.28 8.49
C VAL A 34 5.95 37.14 8.39
N GLY A 35 7.10 37.38 7.76
CA GLY A 35 8.17 36.38 7.65
C GLY A 35 8.85 36.05 8.97
N GLY A 36 8.82 36.98 9.95
CA GLY A 36 9.34 36.77 11.30
C GLY A 36 8.40 36.05 12.26
N ARG A 37 7.13 35.83 11.88
CA ARG A 37 6.12 35.17 12.72
C ARG A 37 6.03 33.68 12.44
N VAL A 38 5.69 32.92 13.49
CA VAL A 38 5.24 31.53 13.36
C VAL A 38 3.76 31.56 13.02
N HIS A 39 3.37 30.83 11.98
CA HIS A 39 1.98 30.76 11.54
C HIS A 39 1.40 29.38 11.79
N SER A 40 0.15 29.33 12.27
CA SER A 40 -0.62 28.09 12.37
C SER A 40 -1.20 27.75 11.00
N ILE A 41 -0.55 26.81 10.30
CA ILE A 41 -0.98 26.39 8.96
C ILE A 41 -2.02 25.27 9.12
N PRO A 42 -3.22 25.40 8.54
CA PRO A 42 -4.25 24.37 8.59
C PRO A 42 -3.70 22.99 8.18
N HIS A 43 -3.95 21.98 8.99
CA HIS A 43 -3.52 20.59 8.77
C HIS A 43 -1.99 20.34 8.73
N GLN A 44 -1.15 21.35 9.00
CA GLN A 44 0.32 21.25 8.92
C GLN A 44 1.05 21.73 10.18
N GLY A 45 0.34 22.31 11.14
CA GLY A 45 0.88 22.79 12.41
C GLY A 45 1.56 24.16 12.31
N GLU A 46 2.25 24.53 13.37
CA GLU A 46 2.93 25.82 13.50
C GLU A 46 4.29 25.81 12.82
N LYS A 47 4.50 26.71 11.85
CA LYS A 47 5.76 26.82 11.11
C LYS A 47 6.08 28.28 10.76
N PRO A 48 7.37 28.68 10.76
CA PRO A 48 7.78 29.93 10.16
C PRO A 48 7.64 29.84 8.63
N ILE A 49 7.22 30.93 8.01
CA ILE A 49 7.07 31.02 6.55
C ILE A 49 8.05 32.07 6.04
N ALA A 50 9.00 31.67 5.20
CA ALA A 50 9.95 32.59 4.61
C ALA A 50 9.26 33.63 3.70
N ALA A 51 9.74 34.87 3.71
CA ALA A 51 9.23 35.94 2.85
C ALA A 51 9.19 35.57 1.35
N LYS A 52 10.20 34.81 0.88
CA LYS A 52 10.26 34.29 -0.50
C LYS A 52 9.03 33.43 -0.85
N THR A 53 8.57 32.60 0.09
CA THR A 53 7.40 31.73 -0.10
C THR A 53 6.11 32.55 -0.27
N ILE A 54 5.97 33.64 0.48
CA ILE A 54 4.82 34.56 0.41
C ILE A 54 4.80 35.29 -0.95
N LEU A 55 5.98 35.73 -1.41
CA LEU A 55 6.15 36.33 -2.75
C LEU A 55 5.79 35.35 -3.87
N ASP A 56 6.21 34.09 -3.75
CA ASP A 56 5.85 33.04 -4.71
C ASP A 56 4.33 32.82 -4.77
N TRP A 57 3.63 32.87 -3.64
CA TRP A 57 2.17 32.78 -3.59
C TRP A 57 1.51 34.00 -4.24
N CYS A 58 2.01 35.22 -4.00
CA CYS A 58 1.54 36.43 -4.67
C CYS A 58 1.67 36.30 -6.20
N ALA A 59 2.83 35.86 -6.69
CA ALA A 59 3.08 35.69 -8.12
C ALA A 59 2.16 34.64 -8.75
N ARG A 60 1.92 33.52 -8.06
CA ARG A 60 0.99 32.47 -8.52
C ARG A 60 -0.45 32.97 -8.56
N TYR A 61 -0.90 33.65 -7.51
CA TYR A 61 -2.24 34.22 -7.44
C TYR A 61 -2.48 35.23 -8.56
N LYS A 62 -1.52 36.14 -8.83
CA LYS A 62 -1.62 37.08 -9.96
C LYS A 62 -1.72 36.40 -11.33
N LYS A 63 -1.13 35.20 -11.48
CA LYS A 63 -1.11 34.46 -12.75
C LYS A 63 -2.33 33.56 -12.98
N GLY A 64 -2.95 33.02 -11.93
CA GLY A 64 -4.02 32.04 -12.07
C GLY A 64 -5.04 31.99 -10.93
N GLY A 65 -5.12 33.05 -10.12
CA GLY A 65 -6.14 33.22 -9.09
C GLY A 65 -6.01 32.21 -7.94
N PHE A 66 -7.13 32.03 -7.22
CA PHE A 66 -7.19 31.28 -5.96
C PHE A 66 -6.80 29.80 -6.11
N ASP A 67 -7.18 29.15 -7.20
CA ASP A 67 -6.90 27.71 -7.39
C ASP A 67 -5.40 27.40 -7.45
N THR A 68 -4.56 28.35 -7.87
CA THR A 68 -3.10 28.19 -7.87
C THR A 68 -2.48 28.16 -6.47
N LEU A 69 -3.22 28.64 -5.46
CA LEU A 69 -2.82 28.59 -4.06
C LEU A 69 -3.12 27.24 -3.41
N LYS A 70 -4.00 26.42 -4.00
CA LYS A 70 -4.25 25.06 -3.50
C LYS A 70 -2.97 24.25 -3.61
N PRO A 71 -2.56 23.50 -2.56
CA PRO A 71 -1.43 22.58 -2.67
C PRO A 71 -1.61 21.65 -3.87
N LYS A 72 -0.61 21.62 -4.76
CA LYS A 72 -0.59 20.65 -5.86
C LYS A 72 -0.45 19.26 -5.26
N ARG A 73 -1.27 18.33 -5.74
CA ARG A 73 -1.01 16.91 -5.52
C ARG A 73 0.34 16.61 -6.15
N ARG A 74 1.24 15.94 -5.43
CA ARG A 74 2.53 15.56 -6.03
C ARG A 74 2.26 14.65 -7.24
N SER A 75 2.92 14.92 -8.36
CA SER A 75 2.78 14.16 -9.60
C SER A 75 3.41 12.77 -9.51
N ASP A 76 4.38 12.58 -8.61
CA ASP A 76 5.06 11.30 -8.34
C ASP A 76 4.22 10.34 -7.47
N ARG A 77 2.99 10.71 -7.11
CA ARG A 77 2.18 9.95 -6.17
C ARG A 77 1.65 8.66 -6.82
N GLY A 78 2.47 7.61 -6.75
CA GLY A 78 2.13 6.28 -7.23
C GLY A 78 3.22 5.65 -8.10
N HIS A 79 4.10 6.45 -8.70
CA HIS A 79 5.24 5.94 -9.45
C HIS A 79 6.40 5.64 -8.51
N SER A 80 6.86 4.40 -8.52
CA SER A 80 8.11 4.07 -7.84
C SER A 80 9.25 4.62 -8.67
N ARG A 81 10.08 5.50 -8.11
CA ARG A 81 11.36 5.91 -8.76
C ARG A 81 12.31 4.73 -9.01
N ARG A 82 12.01 3.57 -8.44
CA ARG A 82 12.84 2.36 -8.46
C ARG A 82 12.35 1.27 -9.41
N LEU A 83 11.20 1.45 -10.07
CA LEU A 83 10.71 0.53 -11.09
C LEU A 83 10.73 1.25 -12.44
N SER A 84 11.39 0.66 -13.43
CA SER A 84 11.25 1.09 -14.82
C SER A 84 9.83 0.77 -15.31
N PRO A 85 9.28 1.50 -16.31
CA PRO A 85 8.04 1.08 -16.96
C PRO A 85 8.07 -0.37 -17.45
N ASP A 86 9.20 -0.83 -17.99
CA ASP A 86 9.38 -2.20 -18.46
C ASP A 86 9.26 -3.23 -17.32
N ASP A 87 9.83 -2.92 -16.15
CA ASP A 87 9.73 -3.77 -14.96
C ASP A 87 8.27 -3.82 -14.46
N GLU A 88 7.58 -2.68 -14.46
CA GLU A 88 6.17 -2.63 -14.07
C GLU A 88 5.33 -3.54 -14.98
N ASP A 89 5.50 -3.44 -16.30
CA ASP A 89 4.75 -4.25 -17.26
C ASP A 89 5.06 -5.74 -17.14
N HIS A 90 6.32 -6.10 -16.94
CA HIS A 90 6.74 -7.49 -16.71
C HIS A 90 6.11 -8.08 -15.44
N ILE A 91 6.17 -7.36 -14.32
CA ILE A 91 5.59 -7.80 -13.04
C ILE A 91 4.06 -7.93 -13.16
N LEU A 92 3.41 -7.03 -13.88
CA LEU A 92 1.97 -7.08 -14.12
C LEU A 92 1.57 -8.27 -15.02
N ALA A 93 2.39 -8.62 -16.01
CA ALA A 93 2.18 -9.82 -16.84
C ALA A 93 2.27 -11.10 -15.99
N LEU A 94 3.36 -11.27 -15.23
CA LEU A 94 3.54 -12.40 -14.31
C LEU A 94 2.41 -12.52 -13.29
N ARG A 95 1.92 -11.39 -12.77
CA ARG A 95 0.80 -11.39 -11.83
C ARG A 95 -0.49 -11.90 -12.46
N LYS A 96 -0.74 -11.61 -13.74
CA LYS A 96 -1.92 -12.08 -14.47
C LYS A 96 -1.88 -13.57 -14.76
N GLU A 97 -0.68 -14.15 -14.90
CA GLU A 97 -0.49 -15.61 -15.01
C GLU A 97 -0.76 -16.34 -13.70
N HIS A 98 -0.54 -15.65 -12.56
CA HIS A 98 -0.73 -16.21 -11.22
C HIS A 98 -1.67 -15.39 -10.33
N PRO A 99 -2.96 -15.21 -10.71
CA PRO A 99 -3.87 -14.30 -10.01
C PRO A 99 -4.27 -14.81 -8.62
N THR A 100 -4.34 -16.12 -8.43
CA THR A 100 -4.75 -16.76 -7.16
C THR A 100 -3.63 -16.82 -6.12
N MET A 101 -2.37 -16.62 -6.55
CA MET A 101 -1.20 -16.69 -5.68
C MET A 101 -1.25 -15.57 -4.62
N PRO A 102 -0.93 -15.83 -3.35
CA PRO A 102 -0.80 -14.77 -2.35
C PRO A 102 0.30 -13.78 -2.74
N VAL A 103 0.05 -12.47 -2.54
CA VAL A 103 1.01 -11.41 -2.91
C VAL A 103 2.36 -11.57 -2.19
N THR A 104 2.37 -12.13 -0.98
CA THR A 104 3.60 -12.46 -0.24
C THR A 104 4.44 -13.51 -0.95
N VAL A 105 3.81 -14.60 -1.39
CA VAL A 105 4.48 -15.70 -2.14
C VAL A 105 4.95 -15.20 -3.50
N PHE A 106 4.13 -14.41 -4.18
CA PHE A 106 4.49 -13.79 -5.45
C PHE A 106 5.75 -12.91 -5.33
N TYR A 107 5.83 -12.09 -4.27
CA TYR A 107 7.02 -11.29 -4.00
C TYR A 107 8.28 -12.12 -3.71
N GLU A 108 8.15 -13.21 -2.94
CA GLU A 108 9.25 -14.13 -2.70
C GLU A 108 9.73 -14.80 -3.99
N GLN A 109 8.80 -15.19 -4.87
CA GLN A 109 9.12 -15.80 -6.15
C GLN A 109 9.88 -14.84 -7.07
N LEU A 110 9.40 -13.60 -7.20
CA LEU A 110 10.08 -12.53 -7.96
C LEU A 110 11.51 -12.28 -7.46
N THR A 111 11.70 -12.33 -6.13
CA THR A 111 13.03 -12.15 -5.52
C THR A 111 13.94 -13.35 -5.77
N LYS A 112 13.40 -14.58 -5.77
CA LYS A 112 14.16 -15.81 -6.03
C LYS A 112 14.54 -15.98 -7.50
N GLN A 113 13.66 -15.59 -8.42
CA GLN A 113 13.88 -15.66 -9.87
C GLN A 113 14.82 -14.56 -10.37
N GLY A 114 15.00 -13.49 -9.58
CA GLY A 114 15.86 -12.37 -9.93
C GLY A 114 15.18 -11.31 -10.80
N ASP A 115 13.86 -11.43 -11.02
CA ASP A 115 13.05 -10.47 -11.78
C ASP A 115 13.01 -9.09 -11.11
N ILE A 116 13.31 -9.04 -9.81
CA ILE A 116 13.31 -7.83 -9.01
C ILE A 116 14.57 -7.76 -8.14
N PRO A 117 15.28 -6.62 -8.11
CA PRO A 117 16.40 -6.44 -7.19
C PRO A 117 15.96 -6.50 -5.73
N THR A 118 16.75 -7.13 -4.87
CA THR A 118 16.48 -7.29 -3.42
C THR A 118 16.32 -5.97 -2.65
N THR A 119 16.69 -4.84 -3.26
CA THR A 119 16.54 -3.49 -2.70
C THR A 119 15.11 -2.94 -2.81
N LEU A 120 14.27 -3.56 -3.64
CA LEU A 120 12.85 -3.21 -3.75
C LEU A 120 12.07 -3.86 -2.61
N SER A 121 11.27 -3.04 -1.93
CA SER A 121 10.47 -3.52 -0.80
C SER A 121 9.18 -4.17 -1.27
N TYR A 122 8.71 -5.14 -0.49
CA TYR A 122 7.37 -5.74 -0.62
C TYR A 122 6.26 -4.71 -0.84
N PHE A 123 6.26 -3.62 -0.06
CA PHE A 123 5.24 -2.56 -0.16
C PHE A 123 5.23 -1.86 -1.52
N THR A 124 6.37 -1.82 -2.22
CA THR A 124 6.44 -1.24 -3.57
C THR A 124 5.64 -2.09 -4.54
N ILE A 125 5.85 -3.41 -4.52
CA ILE A 125 5.13 -4.38 -5.34
C ILE A 125 3.66 -4.43 -4.96
N TYR A 126 3.35 -4.49 -3.67
CA TYR A 126 1.98 -4.47 -3.18
C TYR A 126 1.23 -3.21 -3.67
N ARG A 127 1.86 -2.04 -3.64
CA ARG A 127 1.25 -0.79 -4.09
C ARG A 127 1.06 -0.73 -5.61
N LEU A 128 2.01 -1.28 -6.38
CA LEU A 128 1.86 -1.47 -7.84
C LEU A 128 0.65 -2.37 -8.13
N LEU A 129 0.60 -3.56 -7.54
CA LEU A 129 -0.52 -4.48 -7.74
C LEU A 129 -1.85 -3.88 -7.29
N LYS A 130 -1.86 -3.11 -6.19
CA LYS A 130 -3.07 -2.46 -5.67
C LYS A 130 -3.60 -1.41 -6.65
N LYS A 131 -2.71 -0.64 -7.28
CA LYS A 131 -3.06 0.35 -8.31
C LYS A 131 -3.77 -0.30 -9.51
N HIS A 132 -3.39 -1.52 -9.85
CA HIS A 132 -3.97 -2.30 -10.94
C HIS A 132 -5.07 -3.28 -10.49
N ASN A 133 -5.55 -3.20 -9.24
CA ASN A 133 -6.55 -4.10 -8.65
C ASN A 133 -6.16 -5.60 -8.66
N LEU A 134 -4.87 -5.92 -8.66
CA LEU A 134 -4.34 -7.29 -8.71
C LEU A 134 -3.96 -7.87 -7.34
N VAL A 135 -4.30 -7.20 -6.24
CA VAL A 135 -4.00 -7.67 -4.86
C VAL A 135 -5.00 -8.72 -4.38
N GLY A 136 -6.23 -8.66 -4.88
CA GLY A 136 -7.33 -9.47 -4.38
C GLY A 136 -7.32 -10.87 -4.96
N LYS A 137 -7.66 -11.85 -4.13
CA LYS A 137 -8.38 -13.03 -4.61
C LYS A 137 -9.71 -12.53 -5.14
N GLU A 138 -10.12 -12.97 -6.33
CA GLU A 138 -11.55 -13.03 -6.59
C GLU A 138 -12.18 -13.74 -5.40
N ILE A 139 -13.09 -13.07 -4.70
CA ILE A 139 -13.92 -13.73 -3.71
C ILE A 139 -14.81 -14.65 -4.54
N LEU A 140 -14.28 -15.82 -4.88
CA LEU A 140 -15.10 -16.89 -5.40
C LEU A 140 -16.19 -17.08 -4.35
N PRO A 141 -17.46 -17.16 -4.74
CA PRO A 141 -18.55 -17.46 -3.82
C PRO A 141 -18.24 -18.81 -3.17
N MET A 142 -17.62 -18.75 -2.00
CA MET A 142 -17.30 -19.92 -1.21
C MET A 142 -18.63 -20.33 -0.59
N PRO A 143 -19.09 -21.57 -0.79
CA PRO A 143 -20.32 -22.02 -0.15
C PRO A 143 -20.21 -21.83 1.37
N GLU A 144 -21.32 -21.42 1.97
CA GLU A 144 -21.42 -21.19 3.42
C GLU A 144 -20.84 -22.40 4.17
N ARG A 145 -19.75 -22.19 4.90
CA ARG A 145 -19.17 -23.22 5.76
C ARG A 145 -19.81 -23.12 7.13
N LYS A 146 -20.78 -23.99 7.40
CA LYS A 146 -21.31 -24.18 8.75
C LYS A 146 -20.34 -25.03 9.56
N ARG A 147 -20.25 -24.75 10.86
CA ARG A 147 -19.54 -25.64 11.77
C ARG A 147 -20.30 -26.96 11.82
N PHE A 148 -19.57 -28.06 11.68
CA PHE A 148 -20.12 -29.38 11.91
C PHE A 148 -20.50 -29.51 13.39
N ALA A 149 -21.78 -29.76 13.68
CA ALA A 149 -22.31 -29.83 15.03
C ALA A 149 -23.52 -30.77 15.07
N TYR A 150 -23.69 -31.43 16.22
CA TYR A 150 -24.83 -32.28 16.57
C TYR A 150 -25.43 -31.80 17.89
N ASP A 151 -26.70 -32.10 18.13
CA ASP A 151 -27.44 -31.56 19.28
C ASP A 151 -27.09 -32.31 20.57
N GLN A 152 -26.74 -33.60 20.47
CA GLN A 152 -26.37 -34.46 21.60
C GLN A 152 -24.98 -35.11 21.42
N ILE A 153 -24.41 -35.51 22.56
CA ILE A 153 -23.19 -36.32 22.60
C ILE A 153 -23.50 -37.71 22.02
N ASN A 154 -22.55 -38.30 21.28
CA ASN A 154 -22.63 -39.63 20.65
C ASN A 154 -23.62 -39.76 19.46
N GLU A 155 -24.10 -38.67 18.87
CA GLU A 155 -24.92 -38.74 17.64
C GLU A 155 -24.13 -39.22 16.41
N LEU A 156 -22.83 -38.94 16.34
CA LEU A 156 -21.96 -39.46 15.30
C LEU A 156 -20.62 -39.92 15.89
N TRP A 157 -20.19 -41.08 15.41
CA TRP A 157 -18.85 -41.59 15.59
C TRP A 157 -18.16 -41.62 14.23
N GLN A 158 -17.06 -40.91 14.11
CA GLN A 158 -16.25 -40.91 12.91
C GLN A 158 -14.91 -41.57 13.24
N GLY A 159 -14.69 -42.75 12.66
CA GLY A 159 -13.39 -43.41 12.72
C GLY A 159 -12.52 -42.92 11.57
N ASP A 160 -11.27 -42.60 11.86
CA ASP A 160 -10.24 -42.40 10.84
C ASP A 160 -9.21 -43.53 10.96
N LEU A 161 -8.75 -44.04 9.81
CA LEU A 161 -7.80 -45.14 9.69
C LEU A 161 -6.62 -44.63 8.86
N SER A 162 -5.48 -44.44 9.51
CA SER A 162 -4.24 -44.12 8.82
C SER A 162 -3.46 -45.40 8.50
N HIS A 163 -3.10 -45.57 7.24
CA HIS A 163 -2.10 -46.55 6.85
C HIS A 163 -0.72 -45.91 7.02
N GLY A 164 -0.05 -46.25 8.11
CA GLY A 164 1.32 -45.83 8.35
C GLY A 164 2.29 -46.48 7.36
N PRO A 165 3.48 -45.88 7.13
CA PRO A 165 4.49 -46.48 6.26
C PRO A 165 4.94 -47.83 6.83
N THR A 166 4.94 -48.86 5.97
CA THR A 166 5.42 -50.19 6.35
C THR A 166 6.94 -50.19 6.47
N ILE A 167 7.46 -50.39 7.69
CA ILE A 167 8.89 -50.56 7.91
C ILE A 167 9.27 -52.01 7.58
N ARG A 168 10.12 -52.18 6.57
CA ARG A 168 10.69 -53.50 6.24
C ARG A 168 11.87 -53.77 7.18
N VAL A 169 11.78 -54.85 7.95
CA VAL A 169 12.92 -55.36 8.71
C VAL A 169 13.62 -56.40 7.84
N HIS A 170 14.89 -56.17 7.50
CA HIS A 170 15.68 -57.01 6.57
C HIS A 170 15.05 -57.21 5.18
N GLY A 171 14.36 -56.19 4.65
CA GLY A 171 13.76 -56.24 3.31
C GLY A 171 12.48 -57.06 3.20
N ILE A 172 11.99 -57.63 4.30
CA ILE A 172 10.76 -58.44 4.34
C ILE A 172 9.62 -57.58 4.90
N SER A 173 8.44 -57.70 4.28
CA SER A 173 7.24 -57.01 4.76
C SER A 173 6.69 -57.70 6.02
N PRO A 174 6.17 -56.95 7.02
CA PRO A 174 5.66 -57.52 8.28
C PRO A 174 4.55 -58.55 8.08
N GLU A 175 3.71 -58.41 7.05
CA GLU A 175 2.69 -59.41 6.69
C GLU A 175 3.23 -60.82 6.39
N ASN A 176 4.55 -60.97 6.16
CA ASN A 176 5.20 -62.27 5.92
C ASN A 176 6.00 -62.79 7.13
N VAL A 177 6.00 -62.08 8.27
CA VAL A 177 6.78 -62.47 9.47
C VAL A 177 5.98 -63.41 10.38
N SER A 178 4.64 -63.34 10.36
CA SER A 178 3.78 -64.22 11.18
C SER A 178 3.79 -65.68 10.72
N ASP A 179 4.25 -65.98 9.51
CA ASP A 179 4.26 -67.34 8.95
C ASP A 179 5.55 -68.13 9.24
N ARG A 180 6.53 -67.54 9.95
CA ARG A 180 7.83 -68.17 10.25
C ARG A 180 8.16 -68.36 11.72
N LEU A 181 7.25 -68.06 12.65
CA LEU A 181 7.48 -68.30 14.08
C LEU A 181 6.92 -69.63 14.61
N TYR A 182 6.46 -70.52 13.73
CA TYR A 182 6.00 -71.89 14.06
C TYR A 182 6.64 -73.00 13.18
N ARG A 183 7.90 -72.86 12.79
CA ARG A 183 8.72 -73.98 12.29
C ARG A 183 10.12 -73.97 12.88
#